data_AF-A0A7C2ABV3-F1
#
_entry.id   AF-A0A7C2ABV3-F1
#
_cell.length_a   1.000
_cell.length_b   1.000
_cell.length_c   1.000
_cell.angle_alpha   90.00
_cell.angle_beta   90.00
_cell.angle_gamma   90.00
#
_symmetry.space_group_name_H-M   'P 1'
#
loop_
_entity.id
_entity.type
_entity.pdbx_description
1 polymer ?
#
loop_
_entity_poly.entity_id
_entity_poly.type
_entity_poly.pdbx_seq_one_letter_code
_entity_poly.pdbx_strand_id
1 'polypeptide(L)' 'MLLCQNLYLACGSIRAGTCGIGAYDHTKVDTLIGVDGEEEFTVYLAPVGRVS' A
#
# COMPACT_ATOMS: atom_id res chain seq x y z
N MET A 1 -4.84 -5.58 11.01
CA MET A 1 -4.38 -4.23 11.43
C MET A 1 -2.86 -4.13 11.71
N LEU A 2 -2.10 -5.23 11.68
CA LEU A 2 -0.64 -5.20 11.95
C LEU A 2 0.23 -4.83 10.74
N LEU A 3 -0.21 -5.13 9.51
CA LEU A 3 0.61 -4.95 8.29
C LEU A 3 1.01 -3.47 8.04
N CYS A 4 0.12 -2.51 8.31
CA CYS A 4 0.38 -1.11 8.02
C CYS A 4 1.25 -0.42 9.08
N GLN A 5 1.29 -0.93 10.31
CA GLN A 5 1.87 -0.19 11.44
C GLN A 5 3.36 0.11 11.24
N ASN A 6 4.11 -0.87 10.72
CA ASN A 6 5.53 -0.67 10.40
C ASN A 6 5.74 0.33 9.26
N LEU A 7 4.86 0.33 8.25
CA LEU A 7 4.92 1.28 7.15
C LEU A 7 4.65 2.71 7.63
N TYR A 8 3.67 2.91 8.51
CA TYR A 8 3.39 4.21 9.12
C TYR A 8 4.55 4.70 9.99
N LEU A 9 5.17 3.82 10.78
CA LEU A 9 6.36 4.14 11.57
C LEU A 9 7.56 4.53 10.69
N ALA A 10 7.79 3.78 9.61
CA ALA A 10 8.86 4.06 8.64
C ALA A 10 8.62 5.38 7.90
N CYS A 11 7.38 5.71 7.52
CA CYS A 11 7.06 6.99 6.90
C CYS A 11 7.31 8.15 7.89
N GLY A 12 6.88 7.99 9.14
CA GLY A 12 7.13 8.97 10.20
C GLY A 12 8.61 9.27 10.43
N SER A 13 9.49 8.26 10.36
CA SER A 13 10.93 8.44 10.58
C SER A 13 11.62 9.25 9.47
N ILE A 14 11.09 9.23 8.25
CA ILE A 14 11.61 9.97 7.10
C ILE A 14 10.85 11.27 6.80
N ARG A 15 9.98 11.72 7.72
CA ARG A 15 9.05 12.88 7.52
C ARG A 15 8.16 12.72 6.28
N ALA A 16 7.77 11.49 5.99
CA ALA A 16 6.76 11.15 5.00
C ALA A 16 5.43 10.75 5.68
N GLY A 17 4.33 10.94 4.96
CA GLY A 17 3.01 10.47 5.32
C GLY A 17 2.65 9.25 4.48
N THR A 18 1.78 8.40 5.02
CA THR A 18 1.19 7.30 4.26
C THR A 18 -0.28 7.10 4.62
N CYS A 19 -1.07 6.61 3.66
CA CYS A 19 -2.49 6.36 3.84
C CYS A 19 -2.91 5.01 3.25
N GLY A 20 -3.21 4.07 4.13
CA GLY A 20 -4.60 3.64 4.33
C GLY A 20 -5.54 3.04 3.26
N ILE A 21 -5.21 2.58 2.05
CA ILE A 21 -6.26 2.25 1.05
C ILE A 21 -6.60 0.76 0.96
N GLY A 22 -7.77 0.39 1.50
CA GLY A 22 -8.38 -0.94 1.33
C GLY A 22 -9.43 -1.04 0.22
N ALA A 23 -9.92 0.09 -0.29
CA ALA A 23 -10.90 0.12 -1.38
C ALA A 23 -10.19 0.44 -2.70
N TYR A 24 -9.93 -0.58 -3.50
CA TYR A 24 -9.33 -0.46 -4.83
C TYR A 24 -9.88 -1.54 -5.76
N ASP A 25 -9.71 -1.34 -7.06
CA ASP A 25 -10.07 -2.33 -8.07
C ASP A 25 -8.95 -3.37 -8.15
N HIS A 26 -9.19 -4.53 -7.53
CA HIS A 26 -8.22 -5.60 -7.39
C HIS A 26 -7.64 -6.03 -8.75
N THR A 27 -8.51 -6.34 -9.73
CA THR A 27 -8.10 -6.74 -11.09
C THR A 27 -7.21 -5.71 -11.76
N LYS A 28 -7.54 -4.42 -11.64
CA LYS A 28 -6.74 -3.35 -12.24
C LYS A 28 -5.38 -3.21 -11.57
N VAL A 29 -5.31 -3.39 -10.25
CA VAL A 29 -4.07 -3.21 -9.49
C VAL A 29 -3.15 -4.41 -9.67
N ASP A 30 -3.69 -5.62 -9.68
CA ASP A 30 -2.91 -6.84 -9.96
C ASP A 30 -2.31 -6.78 -11.37
N THR A 31 -3.10 -6.36 -12.36
CA THR A 31 -2.60 -6.10 -13.72
C THR A 31 -1.52 -5.01 -13.72
N LEU A 32 -1.68 -3.95 -12.94
CA LEU A 32 -0.71 -2.84 -12.87
C LEU A 32 0.64 -3.27 -12.29
N ILE A 33 0.64 -4.16 -11.29
CA ILE A 33 1.88 -4.68 -10.68
C ILE A 33 2.38 -5.98 -11.33
N GLY A 34 1.61 -6.53 -12.28
CA GLY A 34 2.00 -7.68 -13.10
C GLY A 34 1.87 -9.04 -12.43
N VAL A 35 0.96 -9.16 -11.45
CA VAL A 35 0.71 -10.42 -10.73
C VAL A 35 -0.54 -11.13 -11.26
N ASP A 36 -0.69 -12.43 -10.96
CA ASP A 36 -1.75 -13.27 -11.51
C ASP A 36 -3.08 -13.22 -10.76
N GLY A 37 -3.10 -12.69 -9.53
CA GLY A 37 -4.29 -12.59 -8.69
C GLY A 37 -4.61 -13.85 -7.89
N GLU A 38 -3.82 -14.93 -8.03
CA GLU A 38 -4.10 -16.25 -7.44
C GLU A 38 -2.97 -16.69 -6.49
N GLU A 39 -1.73 -16.79 -6.98
CA GLU A 39 -0.55 -17.06 -6.13
C GLU A 39 0.02 -15.75 -5.57
N GLU A 40 0.00 -14.69 -6.38
CA GLU A 40 0.43 -13.35 -6.00
C GLU A 40 -0.69 -12.34 -6.28
N PHE A 41 -1.09 -11.57 -5.27
CA PHE A 41 -2.18 -10.61 -5.41
C PHE A 41 -2.02 -9.41 -4.48
N THR A 42 -2.65 -8.31 -4.85
CA THR A 42 -2.70 -7.12 -4.02
C THR A 42 -3.56 -7.39 -2.81
N VAL A 43 -3.03 -7.12 -1.61
CA VAL A 43 -3.80 -7.20 -0.35
C VAL A 43 -4.24 -5.81 0.10
N TYR A 44 -3.43 -4.78 -0.13
CA TYR A 44 -3.66 -3.43 0.36
C TYR A 44 -2.72 -2.42 -0.33
N LEU A 45 -3.16 -1.17 -0.43
CA LEU A 45 -2.40 -0.06 -1.03
C LEU A 45 -2.07 1.02 0.01
N ALA A 46 -0.88 1.58 -0.09
CA ALA A 46 -0.42 2.64 0.80
C ALA A 46 0.47 3.64 0.05
N PRO A 47 -0.10 4.69 -0.58
CA PRO A 47 0.68 5.80 -1.09
C PRO A 47 1.57 6.40 0.01
N VAL A 48 2.81 6.73 -0.35
CA VAL A 48 3.77 7.43 0.51
C VAL A 48 4.13 8.77 -0.14
N GLY A 49 4.04 9.86 0.62
CA GLY A 49 4.33 11.21 0.13
C GLY A 49 4.97 12.10 1.20
N ARG A 50 5.59 13.21 0.80
CA ARG A 50 6.14 14.19 1.76
C ARG A 50 4.99 14.82 2.55
N VAL A 51 5.13 14.91 3.87
CA VAL A 51 4.17 15.67 4.69
C VAL A 51 4.43 17.15 4.41
N SER A 52 3.46 17.84 3.83
CA SER A 52 3.47 19.29 3.56
C SER A 52 3.21 20.09 4.83
#